data_AF-A0A7S2Z7J1-F1
#
_entry.id   AF-A0A7S2Z7J1-F1
#
_cell.length_a   1.000
_cell.length_b   1.000
_cell.length_c   1.000
_cell.angle_alpha   90.00
_cell.angle_beta   90.00
_cell.angle_gamma   90.00
#
_symmetry.space_group_name_H-M   'P 1'
#
loop_
_entity.id
_entity.type
_entity.pdbx_description
1 polymer ?
#
loop_
_entity_poly.entity_id
_entity_poly.type
_entity_poly.pdbx_seq_one_letter_code
_entity_poly.pdbx_strand_id
1 'polypeptide(L)'
;FAPTFTHQVFGQDEVVRGYESCRVRCFLHASTMHAYVEISHEGKQPKADDIGHLLRENLGLEYTEDKGEFVRRVKETERALERSLSNYATSCRRFSVRGGKESETPVEVVRFKPSEGDAEPLRKLHDRLQFMPLLYVDGANYIDNEDPKWDIYLALAGPGGTNRAVAGFCTVYSFYAYPERRRLRLSQILVLPPFQRRGLASR
;
A
#
# COMPACT_ATOMS: atom_id res chain seq x y z
N PHE A 1 1.85 8.59 -11.03
CA PHE A 1 1.55 9.68 -10.08
C PHE A 1 2.84 10.00 -9.33
N ALA A 2 2.99 11.21 -8.79
CA ALA A 2 4.17 11.60 -8.01
C ALA A 2 3.85 11.54 -6.51
N PRO A 3 4.82 11.19 -5.64
CA PRO A 3 4.66 11.30 -4.20
C PRO A 3 4.45 12.76 -3.79
N THR A 4 3.77 12.98 -2.66
CA THR A 4 3.64 14.32 -2.05
C THR A 4 4.81 14.63 -1.14
N PHE A 5 5.33 13.60 -0.47
CA PHE A 5 6.47 13.67 0.42
C PHE A 5 7.50 12.62 0.04
N THR A 6 8.77 12.98 0.11
CA THR A 6 9.91 12.07 -0.03
C THR A 6 10.96 12.29 1.05
N HIS A 7 10.72 13.20 2.01
CA HIS A 7 11.68 13.56 3.05
C HIS A 7 12.07 12.38 3.95
N GLN A 8 11.18 11.41 4.13
CA GLN A 8 11.49 10.19 4.86
C GLN A 8 12.50 9.32 4.11
N VAL A 9 12.57 9.43 2.78
CA VAL A 9 13.47 8.65 1.92
C VAL A 9 14.77 9.40 1.65
N PHE A 10 14.68 10.68 1.28
CA PHE A 10 15.81 11.49 0.78
C PHE A 10 16.24 12.61 1.74
N GLY A 11 15.77 12.56 2.99
CA GLY A 11 16.05 13.58 4.00
C GLY A 11 15.23 14.85 3.82
N GLN A 12 15.36 15.79 4.77
CA GLN A 12 14.48 16.97 4.90
C GLN A 12 14.40 17.86 3.65
N ASP A 13 15.46 17.94 2.87
CA ASP A 13 15.50 18.75 1.65
C ASP A 13 14.79 18.08 0.45
N GLU A 14 14.48 16.78 0.55
CA GLU A 14 13.87 15.98 -0.53
C GLU A 14 14.74 15.93 -1.81
N VAL A 15 16.07 15.99 -1.65
CA VAL A 15 17.05 16.04 -2.75
C VAL A 15 17.92 14.79 -2.79
N VAL A 16 18.03 14.20 -3.99
CA VAL A 16 19.04 13.19 -4.34
C VAL A 16 20.27 13.88 -4.90
N ARG A 17 21.47 13.54 -4.40
CA ARG A 17 22.75 14.20 -4.71
C ARG A 17 23.69 13.30 -5.50
N GLY A 18 24.54 13.93 -6.30
CA GLY A 18 25.64 13.26 -7.04
C GLY A 18 25.26 12.71 -8.42
N TYR A 19 24.16 13.16 -8.99
CA TYR A 19 23.72 12.82 -10.35
C TYR A 19 23.43 14.12 -11.14
N GLU A 20 23.73 14.15 -12.44
CA GLU A 20 23.28 15.24 -13.33
C GLU A 20 21.77 15.14 -13.59
N SER A 21 21.31 13.92 -13.85
CA SER A 21 19.90 13.60 -13.97
C SER A 21 19.62 12.25 -13.31
N CYS A 22 18.48 12.13 -12.64
CA CYS A 22 18.04 10.88 -12.02
C CYS A 22 16.53 10.75 -12.15
N ARG A 23 16.07 9.55 -12.48
CA ARG A 23 14.67 9.20 -12.54
C ARG A 23 14.45 7.82 -11.96
N VAL A 24 13.57 7.75 -10.97
CA VAL A 24 13.08 6.52 -10.35
C VAL A 24 11.64 6.29 -10.81
N ARG A 25 11.39 5.16 -11.47
CA ARG A 25 10.02 4.73 -11.82
C ARG A 25 9.67 3.52 -10.97
N CYS A 26 8.67 3.68 -10.11
CA CYS A 26 8.11 2.58 -9.32
C CYS A 26 6.75 2.16 -9.91
N PHE A 27 6.65 0.89 -10.28
CA PHE A 27 5.44 0.26 -10.80
C PHE A 27 4.92 -0.70 -9.74
N LEU A 28 3.65 -0.55 -9.37
CA LEU A 28 2.98 -1.40 -8.38
C LEU A 28 1.95 -2.26 -9.08
N HIS A 29 1.97 -3.57 -8.82
CA HIS A 29 0.93 -4.45 -9.32
C HIS A 29 -0.41 -4.13 -8.63
N ALA A 30 -1.48 -3.96 -9.41
CA ALA A 30 -2.75 -3.43 -8.93
C ALA A 30 -3.37 -4.26 -7.79
N SER A 31 -3.26 -5.59 -7.84
CA SER A 31 -3.90 -6.48 -6.86
C SER A 31 -2.96 -6.90 -5.72
N THR A 32 -1.69 -7.13 -6.04
CA THR A 32 -0.73 -7.74 -5.10
C THR A 32 0.23 -6.75 -4.48
N MET A 33 0.31 -5.52 -5.02
CA MET A 33 1.22 -4.45 -4.61
C MET A 33 2.70 -4.81 -4.68
N HIS A 34 3.08 -5.87 -5.40
CA HIS A 34 4.49 -6.10 -5.75
C HIS A 34 5.05 -4.90 -6.50
N ALA A 35 6.29 -4.52 -6.20
CA ALA A 35 6.96 -3.38 -6.79
C ALA A 35 8.02 -3.81 -7.82
N TYR A 36 7.97 -3.19 -8.98
CA TYR A 36 9.02 -3.19 -9.99
C TYR A 36 9.61 -1.79 -10.08
N VAL A 37 10.92 -1.63 -9.94
CA VAL A 37 11.56 -0.32 -9.95
C VAL A 37 12.59 -0.24 -11.06
N GLU A 38 12.56 0.87 -11.81
CA GLU A 38 13.59 1.23 -12.78
C GLU A 38 14.27 2.51 -12.29
N ILE A 39 15.58 2.44 -12.06
CA ILE A 39 16.42 3.59 -11.71
C ILE A 39 17.29 3.91 -12.92
N SER A 40 17.11 5.10 -13.49
CA SER A 40 17.91 5.61 -14.61
C SER A 40 18.57 6.92 -14.21
N HIS A 41 19.85 7.08 -14.54
CA HIS A 41 20.61 8.27 -14.17
C HIS A 41 21.72 8.60 -15.18
N GLU A 42 22.15 9.86 -15.19
CA GLU A 42 23.30 10.38 -15.96
C GLU A 42 24.26 11.13 -15.02
N GLY A 43 25.55 11.16 -15.38
CA GLY A 43 26.55 11.92 -14.63
C GLY A 43 26.71 11.52 -13.15
N LYS A 44 26.91 10.23 -12.85
CA LYS A 44 27.07 9.73 -11.47
C LYS A 44 28.45 10.05 -10.90
N GLN A 45 28.50 10.79 -9.79
CA GLN A 45 29.72 11.08 -9.04
C GLN A 45 30.10 9.92 -8.09
N PRO A 46 31.38 9.79 -7.68
CA PRO A 46 31.81 8.71 -6.77
C PRO A 46 31.10 8.66 -5.41
N LYS A 47 30.61 9.81 -4.91
CA LYS A 47 29.89 9.93 -3.63
C LYS A 47 28.40 10.22 -3.83
N ALA A 48 27.83 9.77 -4.95
CA ALA A 48 26.40 9.91 -5.21
C ALA A 48 25.58 9.06 -4.23
N ASP A 49 24.37 9.52 -3.92
CA ASP A 49 23.46 8.81 -3.02
C ASP A 49 23.09 7.44 -3.59
N ASP A 50 23.09 6.40 -2.77
CA ASP A 50 22.62 5.08 -3.19
C ASP A 50 21.08 5.02 -3.12
N ILE A 51 20.44 5.39 -4.23
CA ILE A 51 18.98 5.44 -4.35
C ILE A 51 18.35 4.07 -4.05
N GLY A 52 18.96 2.98 -4.52
CA GLY A 52 18.42 1.64 -4.30
C GLY A 52 18.45 1.25 -2.82
N HIS A 53 19.56 1.57 -2.14
CA HIS A 53 19.67 1.41 -0.69
C HIS A 53 18.65 2.27 0.06
N LEU A 54 18.52 3.56 -0.28
CA LEU A 54 17.58 4.48 0.37
C LEU A 54 16.12 4.02 0.22
N LEU A 55 15.73 3.51 -0.95
CA LEU A 55 14.39 2.95 -1.16
C LEU A 55 14.14 1.70 -0.30
N ARG A 56 15.14 0.86 -0.07
CA ARG A 56 14.98 -0.35 0.75
C ARG A 56 14.98 -0.02 2.24
N GLU A 57 15.96 0.75 2.68
CA GLU A 57 16.19 1.03 4.09
C GLU A 57 15.16 2.01 4.64
N ASN A 58 14.99 3.17 3.98
CA ASN A 58 14.18 4.25 4.53
C ASN A 58 12.70 4.10 4.18
N LEU A 59 12.40 3.66 2.95
CA LEU A 59 11.01 3.46 2.51
C LEU A 59 10.50 2.05 2.83
N GLY A 60 11.37 1.11 3.24
CA GLY A 60 10.99 -0.29 3.44
C GLY A 60 10.42 -0.95 2.18
N LEU A 61 10.77 -0.45 0.99
CA LEU A 61 10.18 -0.88 -0.26
C LEU A 61 10.83 -2.19 -0.72
N GLU A 62 10.09 -3.29 -0.65
CA GLU A 62 10.49 -4.54 -1.28
C GLU A 62 10.19 -4.49 -2.79
N TYR A 63 11.25 -4.36 -3.60
CA TYR A 63 11.11 -4.30 -5.06
C TYR A 63 12.10 -5.22 -5.79
N THR A 64 11.85 -5.42 -7.08
CA THR A 64 12.80 -6.02 -8.02
C THR A 64 13.02 -5.11 -9.23
N GLU A 65 14.20 -5.22 -9.84
CA GLU A 65 14.56 -4.54 -11.10
C GLU A 65 14.50 -5.53 -12.29
N ASP A 66 14.22 -6.82 -12.02
CA ASP A 66 14.03 -7.84 -13.03
C ASP A 66 12.54 -8.05 -13.34
N LYS A 67 12.18 -7.88 -14.61
CA LYS A 67 10.80 -8.00 -15.08
C LYS A 67 10.29 -9.45 -15.00
N GLY A 68 11.16 -10.44 -15.20
CA GLY A 68 10.79 -11.85 -15.11
C GLY A 68 10.41 -12.26 -13.69
N GLU A 69 11.23 -11.86 -12.73
CA GLU A 69 11.00 -12.03 -11.31
C GLU A 69 9.73 -11.33 -10.84
N PHE A 70 9.50 -10.08 -11.29
CA PHE A 70 8.28 -9.35 -10.97
C PHE A 70 7.03 -10.14 -11.37
N VAL A 71 6.97 -10.62 -12.61
CA VAL A 71 5.85 -11.42 -13.12
C VAL A 71 5.69 -12.72 -12.33
N ARG A 72 6.79 -13.37 -11.97
CA ARG A 72 6.79 -14.60 -11.16
C ARG A 72 6.19 -14.35 -9.77
N ARG A 73 6.69 -13.34 -9.03
CA ARG A 73 6.22 -12.96 -7.69
C ARG A 73 4.72 -12.62 -7.68
N VAL A 74 4.24 -11.91 -8.70
CA VAL A 74 2.82 -11.60 -8.89
C VAL A 74 1.99 -12.88 -9.01
N LYS A 75 2.33 -13.76 -9.96
CA LYS A 75 1.58 -15.00 -10.22
C LYS A 75 1.52 -15.93 -9.00
N GLU A 76 2.62 -16.05 -8.26
CA GLU A 76 2.68 -16.88 -7.04
C GLU A 76 1.77 -16.33 -5.94
N THR A 77 1.68 -14.99 -5.83
CA THR A 77 0.94 -14.33 -4.75
C THR A 77 -0.57 -14.26 -5.01
N GLU A 78 -0.99 -14.04 -6.27
CA GLU A 78 -2.41 -13.87 -6.63
C GLU A 78 -3.30 -15.01 -6.13
N ARG A 79 -2.85 -16.26 -6.28
CA ARG A 79 -3.63 -17.44 -5.86
C ARG A 79 -3.80 -17.54 -4.35
N ALA A 80 -2.79 -17.14 -3.58
CA ALA A 80 -2.88 -17.14 -2.12
C ALA A 80 -3.78 -16.00 -1.64
N LEU A 81 -3.67 -14.83 -2.27
CA LEU A 81 -4.48 -13.67 -1.95
C LEU A 81 -5.97 -13.91 -2.24
N GLU A 82 -6.32 -14.47 -3.40
CA GLU A 82 -7.72 -14.75 -3.74
C GLU A 82 -8.39 -15.72 -2.77
N ARG A 83 -7.65 -16.76 -2.35
CA ARG A 83 -8.13 -17.71 -1.34
C ARG A 83 -8.36 -17.03 0.01
N SER A 84 -7.42 -16.19 0.44
CA SER A 84 -7.56 -15.45 1.69
C SER A 84 -8.76 -14.50 1.61
N LEU A 85 -8.90 -13.69 0.56
CA LEU A 85 -10.04 -12.79 0.37
C LEU A 85 -11.40 -13.52 0.39
N SER A 86 -11.44 -14.74 -0.16
CA SER A 86 -12.65 -15.57 -0.15
C SER A 86 -13.07 -15.97 1.27
N ASN A 87 -12.12 -16.21 2.18
CA ASN A 87 -12.42 -16.52 3.59
C ASN A 87 -13.03 -15.32 4.32
N TYR A 88 -12.65 -14.10 3.94
CA TYR A 88 -13.17 -12.86 4.53
C TYR A 88 -14.43 -12.32 3.84
N ALA A 89 -14.91 -12.98 2.77
CA ALA A 89 -16.00 -12.51 1.92
C ALA A 89 -17.33 -12.24 2.66
N THR A 90 -17.59 -12.91 3.79
CA THR A 90 -18.78 -12.70 4.63
C THR A 90 -18.69 -11.44 5.50
N SER A 91 -17.48 -10.94 5.75
CA SER A 91 -17.23 -9.70 6.50
C SER A 91 -17.11 -8.46 5.61
N CYS A 92 -17.30 -8.63 4.30
CA CYS A 92 -17.09 -7.58 3.32
C CYS A 92 -18.29 -6.64 3.17
N ARG A 93 -18.03 -5.33 3.07
CA ARG A 93 -19.03 -4.35 2.61
C ARG A 93 -18.81 -4.06 1.14
N ARG A 94 -19.89 -4.08 0.34
CA ARG A 94 -19.83 -3.77 -1.10
C ARG A 94 -20.61 -2.51 -1.41
N PHE A 95 -20.06 -1.67 -2.29
CA PHE A 95 -20.71 -0.47 -2.81
C PHE A 95 -20.11 -0.08 -4.15
N SER A 96 -20.79 0.80 -4.87
CA SER A 96 -20.27 1.43 -6.09
C SER A 96 -19.72 2.82 -5.79
N VAL A 97 -18.62 3.17 -6.45
CA VAL A 97 -18.10 4.54 -6.51
C VAL A 97 -18.11 5.06 -7.94
N ARG A 98 -18.03 6.38 -8.10
CA ARG A 98 -17.92 7.01 -9.41
C ARG A 98 -16.63 6.52 -10.10
N GLY A 99 -16.76 5.79 -11.19
CA GLY A 99 -15.65 5.38 -12.05
C GLY A 99 -15.27 6.48 -13.04
N GLY A 100 -14.28 6.17 -13.89
CA GLY A 100 -13.95 7.03 -15.03
C GLY A 100 -15.07 7.02 -16.08
N LYS A 101 -15.29 8.16 -16.75
CA LYS A 101 -16.29 8.34 -17.83
C LYS A 101 -17.65 7.67 -17.53
N GLU A 102 -18.32 8.15 -16.48
CA GLU A 102 -19.73 7.81 -16.11
C GLU A 102 -20.03 6.36 -15.74
N SER A 103 -19.05 5.45 -15.75
CA SER A 103 -19.23 4.08 -15.26
C SER A 103 -19.16 4.03 -13.72
N GLU A 104 -19.97 3.20 -13.08
CA GLU A 104 -19.79 2.85 -11.67
C GLU A 104 -18.71 1.77 -11.51
N THR A 105 -17.80 1.95 -10.54
CA THR A 105 -16.80 0.94 -10.18
C THR A 105 -17.23 0.23 -8.90
N PRO A 106 -17.47 -1.09 -8.93
CA PRO A 106 -17.74 -1.85 -7.72
C PRO A 106 -16.51 -1.88 -6.82
N VAL A 107 -16.74 -1.71 -5.52
CA VAL A 107 -15.73 -1.72 -4.46
C VAL A 107 -16.16 -2.68 -3.37
N GLU A 108 -15.21 -3.46 -2.90
CA GLU A 108 -15.33 -4.37 -1.77
C GLU A 108 -14.36 -3.93 -0.67
N VAL A 109 -14.87 -3.73 0.55
CA VAL A 109 -14.06 -3.41 1.73
C VAL A 109 -13.96 -4.64 2.60
N VAL A 110 -12.74 -5.12 2.82
CA VAL A 110 -12.41 -6.28 3.64
C VAL A 110 -11.79 -5.80 4.95
N ARG A 111 -12.28 -6.30 6.09
CA ARG A 111 -11.66 -6.07 7.40
C ARG A 111 -10.89 -7.33 7.81
N PHE A 112 -9.66 -7.17 8.29
CA PHE A 112 -8.88 -8.25 8.88
C PHE A 112 -7.99 -7.74 10.01
N LYS A 113 -7.49 -8.65 10.85
CA LYS A 113 -6.46 -8.35 11.85
C LYS A 113 -5.12 -8.92 11.38
N PRO A 114 -4.06 -8.10 11.29
CA PRO A 114 -2.78 -8.58 10.77
C PRO A 114 -2.15 -9.66 11.66
N SER A 115 -2.44 -9.64 12.97
CA SER A 115 -1.92 -10.61 13.95
C SER A 115 -2.56 -11.99 13.88
N GLU A 116 -3.66 -12.17 13.13
CA GLU A 116 -4.37 -13.44 13.02
C GLU A 116 -3.72 -14.34 11.94
N GLY A 117 -3.55 -15.64 12.25
CA GLY A 117 -2.77 -16.54 11.39
C GLY A 117 -3.38 -16.79 10.01
N ASP A 118 -4.71 -16.78 9.89
CA ASP A 118 -5.44 -16.91 8.63
C ASP A 118 -5.36 -15.66 7.75
N ALA A 119 -4.91 -14.53 8.32
CA ALA A 119 -4.71 -13.26 7.63
C ALA A 119 -3.33 -13.14 6.96
N GLU A 120 -2.45 -14.15 7.03
CA GLU A 120 -1.05 -14.03 6.55
C GLU A 120 -0.93 -13.45 5.12
N PRO A 121 -1.71 -13.87 4.10
CA PRO A 121 -1.63 -13.27 2.77
C PRO A 121 -2.06 -11.80 2.72
N LEU A 122 -3.03 -11.41 3.55
CA LEU A 122 -3.50 -10.02 3.68
C LEU A 122 -2.51 -9.16 4.47
N ARG A 123 -1.89 -9.70 5.53
CA ARG A 123 -0.78 -9.07 6.23
C ARG A 123 0.37 -8.78 5.27
N LYS A 124 0.80 -9.78 4.48
CA LYS A 124 1.84 -9.60 3.45
C LYS A 124 1.46 -8.57 2.38
N LEU A 125 0.17 -8.46 2.05
CA LEU A 125 -0.31 -7.40 1.15
C LEU A 125 -0.20 -6.02 1.80
N HIS A 126 -0.56 -5.90 3.07
CA HIS A 126 -0.39 -4.67 3.85
C HIS A 126 1.09 -4.31 4.01
N ASP A 127 1.99 -5.28 4.21
CA ASP A 127 3.44 -5.05 4.29
C ASP A 127 3.99 -4.38 3.03
N ARG A 128 3.46 -4.75 1.85
CA ARG A 128 3.80 -4.10 0.56
C ARG A 128 3.08 -2.77 0.33
N LEU A 129 2.09 -2.42 1.15
CA LEU A 129 1.25 -1.23 0.99
C LEU A 129 1.61 -0.12 2.00
N GLN A 130 2.12 -0.47 3.18
CA GLN A 130 2.35 0.45 4.31
C GLN A 130 3.40 1.55 4.04
N PHE A 131 4.24 1.40 2.99
CA PHE A 131 5.12 2.48 2.54
C PHE A 131 4.35 3.65 1.91
N MET A 132 3.16 3.40 1.36
CA MET A 132 2.38 4.42 0.66
C MET A 132 2.03 5.61 1.55
N PRO A 133 1.55 5.44 2.80
CA PRO A 133 1.39 6.54 3.75
C PRO A 133 2.64 7.44 3.89
N LEU A 134 3.85 6.89 3.89
CA LEU A 134 5.10 7.67 4.01
C LEU A 134 5.27 8.68 2.86
N LEU A 135 4.62 8.43 1.71
CA LEU A 135 4.69 9.29 0.53
C LEU A 135 3.55 10.32 0.43
N TYR A 136 2.51 10.23 1.27
CA TYR A 136 1.28 11.03 1.15
C TYR A 136 0.74 11.61 2.46
N VAL A 137 1.21 11.12 3.61
CA VAL A 137 0.78 11.57 4.93
C VAL A 137 2.02 11.95 5.72
N ASP A 138 2.14 13.23 6.02
CA ASP A 138 3.23 13.74 6.84
C ASP A 138 3.19 13.13 8.25
N GLY A 139 4.34 12.73 8.77
CA GLY A 139 4.47 12.02 10.05
C GLY A 139 3.92 10.59 10.08
N ALA A 140 3.63 9.96 8.93
CA ALA A 140 3.29 8.55 8.88
C ALA A 140 4.46 7.66 9.31
N ASN A 141 4.15 6.51 9.91
CA ASN A 141 5.09 5.50 10.38
C ASN A 141 4.49 4.10 10.17
N TYR A 142 5.32 3.06 10.16
CA TYR A 142 4.81 1.69 10.12
C TYR A 142 4.08 1.32 11.41
N ILE A 143 3.10 0.44 11.30
CA ILE A 143 2.39 -0.13 12.46
C ILE A 143 3.01 -1.47 12.84
N ASP A 144 2.79 -1.88 14.08
CA ASP A 144 3.13 -3.23 14.55
C ASP A 144 2.04 -4.23 14.13
N ASN A 145 2.31 -5.04 13.11
CA ASN A 145 1.38 -6.04 12.60
C ASN A 145 1.15 -7.22 13.57
N GLU A 146 1.95 -7.34 14.63
CA GLU A 146 1.79 -8.37 15.66
C GLU A 146 0.88 -7.92 16.83
N ASP A 147 0.58 -6.61 16.96
CA ASP A 147 -0.35 -6.13 17.99
C ASP A 147 -1.82 -6.44 17.59
N PRO A 148 -2.54 -7.29 18.35
CA PRO A 148 -3.92 -7.69 18.04
C PRO A 148 -4.95 -6.57 18.15
N LYS A 149 -4.57 -5.39 18.64
CA LYS A 149 -5.44 -4.21 18.73
C LYS A 149 -5.59 -3.48 17.40
N TRP A 150 -4.79 -3.80 16.39
CA TRP A 150 -4.95 -3.27 15.05
C TRP A 150 -6.07 -3.99 14.29
N ASP A 151 -6.82 -3.19 13.54
CA ASP A 151 -7.76 -3.62 12.52
C ASP A 151 -7.41 -2.88 11.23
N ILE A 152 -7.33 -3.62 10.12
CA ILE A 152 -7.04 -3.06 8.79
C ILE A 152 -8.29 -3.23 7.94
N TYR A 153 -8.68 -2.15 7.27
CA TYR A 153 -9.76 -2.14 6.28
C TYR A 153 -9.13 -1.90 4.92
N LEU A 154 -9.26 -2.86 4.02
CA LEU A 154 -8.70 -2.82 2.67
C LEU A 154 -9.83 -2.63 1.64
N ALA A 155 -9.74 -1.58 0.83
CA ALA A 155 -10.67 -1.31 -0.26
C ALA A 155 -10.14 -1.89 -1.58
N LEU A 156 -10.94 -2.73 -2.21
CA LEU A 156 -10.62 -3.41 -3.47
C LEU A 156 -11.64 -2.99 -4.54
N ALA A 157 -11.16 -2.37 -5.62
CA ALA A 157 -11.99 -1.92 -6.74
C ALA A 157 -11.89 -2.88 -7.93
N GLY A 158 -13.02 -3.30 -8.49
CA GLY A 158 -13.05 -4.16 -9.68
C GLY A 158 -14.20 -5.16 -9.66
N PRO A 159 -14.48 -5.81 -10.80
CA PRO A 159 -15.66 -6.67 -11.01
C PRO A 159 -15.69 -7.97 -10.18
N GLY A 160 -14.68 -8.21 -9.32
CA GLY A 160 -14.54 -9.41 -8.50
C GLY A 160 -13.46 -10.38 -9.01
N GLY A 161 -13.21 -11.43 -8.25
CA GLY A 161 -12.16 -12.41 -8.55
C GLY A 161 -10.74 -11.83 -8.46
N THR A 162 -9.83 -12.37 -9.27
CA THR A 162 -8.43 -11.92 -9.36
C THR A 162 -8.27 -10.52 -9.99
N ASN A 163 -9.35 -9.97 -10.55
CA ASN A 163 -9.35 -8.69 -11.28
C ASN A 163 -9.68 -7.49 -10.37
N ARG A 164 -9.35 -7.59 -9.08
CA ARG A 164 -9.53 -6.54 -8.07
C ARG A 164 -8.24 -5.76 -7.86
N ALA A 165 -8.30 -4.44 -7.99
CA ALA A 165 -7.20 -3.54 -7.68
C ALA A 165 -7.31 -2.99 -6.25
N VAL A 166 -6.21 -2.87 -5.53
CA VAL A 166 -6.14 -2.14 -4.26
C VAL A 166 -6.44 -0.67 -4.53
N ALA A 167 -7.53 -0.18 -3.96
CA ALA A 167 -7.99 1.19 -4.13
C ALA A 167 -7.57 2.11 -2.97
N GLY A 168 -7.33 1.52 -1.80
CA GLY A 168 -6.92 2.22 -0.59
C GLY A 168 -7.06 1.34 0.63
N PHE A 169 -6.70 1.88 1.79
CA PHE A 169 -6.87 1.21 3.06
C PHE A 169 -7.00 2.21 4.20
N CYS A 170 -7.44 1.72 5.35
CA CYS A 170 -7.26 2.42 6.61
C CYS A 170 -6.91 1.47 7.76
N THR A 171 -6.23 2.01 8.76
CA THR A 171 -5.82 1.30 9.97
C THR A 171 -6.54 1.91 11.17
N VAL A 172 -7.08 1.07 12.02
CA VAL A 172 -7.83 1.46 13.22
C VAL A 172 -7.21 0.78 14.42
N TYR A 173 -6.83 1.57 15.43
CA TYR A 173 -6.35 1.05 16.70
C TYR A 173 -7.47 1.01 17.73
N SER A 174 -7.48 -0.04 18.54
CA SER A 174 -8.44 -0.20 19.61
C SER A 174 -7.84 0.07 20.98
N PHE A 175 -8.14 1.25 21.53
CA PHE A 175 -7.76 1.61 22.88
C PHE A 175 -8.75 1.05 23.90
N TYR A 176 -8.23 0.56 25.03
CA TYR A 176 -9.07 0.27 26.18
C TYR A 176 -9.65 1.57 26.75
N ALA A 177 -10.93 1.54 27.09
CA ALA A 177 -11.64 2.62 27.75
C ALA A 177 -12.38 2.04 28.97
N TYR A 178 -12.04 2.53 30.16
CA TYR A 178 -12.62 2.04 31.40
C TYR A 178 -14.17 2.15 31.41
N PRO A 179 -14.91 1.21 32.04
CA PRO A 179 -14.43 -0.01 32.69
C PRO A 179 -14.21 -1.20 31.74
N GLU A 180 -14.99 -1.34 30.68
CA GLU A 180 -14.90 -2.47 29.74
C GLU A 180 -15.28 -2.05 28.31
N ARG A 181 -14.97 -0.80 27.96
CA ARG A 181 -15.27 -0.23 26.64
C ARG A 181 -14.01 -0.23 25.78
N ARG A 182 -14.22 -0.07 24.48
CA ARG A 182 -13.15 0.12 23.50
C ARG A 182 -13.37 1.45 22.79
N ARG A 183 -12.31 2.25 22.68
CA ARG A 183 -12.30 3.48 21.88
C ARG A 183 -11.48 3.23 20.62
N LEU A 184 -12.15 3.21 19.49
CA LEU A 184 -11.51 3.07 18.18
C LEU A 184 -10.90 4.41 17.75
N ARG A 185 -9.69 4.37 17.22
CA ARG A 185 -9.00 5.53 16.64
C ARG A 185 -8.55 5.18 15.23
N LEU A 186 -9.02 5.94 14.25
CA LEU A 186 -8.46 5.93 12.91
C LEU A 186 -7.01 6.45 13.00
N SER A 187 -6.05 5.63 12.59
CA SER A 187 -4.63 5.97 12.61
C SER A 187 -4.20 6.48 11.23
N GLN A 188 -4.30 5.62 10.22
CA GLN A 188 -3.95 5.96 8.84
C GLN A 188 -5.15 5.73 7.94
N ILE A 189 -5.37 6.63 6.99
CA ILE A 189 -6.34 6.45 5.92
C ILE A 189 -5.72 6.96 4.63
N LEU A 190 -5.71 6.12 3.61
CA LEU A 190 -5.16 6.48 2.31
C LEU A 190 -6.00 5.86 1.20
N VAL A 191 -6.53 6.73 0.34
CA VAL A 191 -7.03 6.33 -0.98
C VAL A 191 -5.91 6.53 -1.98
N LEU A 192 -5.58 5.50 -2.75
CA LEU A 192 -4.50 5.56 -3.72
C LEU A 192 -4.81 6.61 -4.79
N PRO A 193 -3.80 7.34 -5.29
CA PRO A 193 -4.01 8.48 -6.19
C PRO A 193 -4.96 8.23 -7.37
N PRO A 194 -4.92 7.08 -8.07
CA PRO A 194 -5.85 6.81 -9.18
C PRO A 194 -7.33 6.74 -8.79
N PHE A 195 -7.63 6.46 -7.51
CA PHE A 195 -8.99 6.26 -7.00
C PHE A 195 -9.51 7.44 -6.17
N GLN A 196 -8.71 8.49 -5.99
CA GLN A 196 -9.12 9.69 -5.26
C GLN A 196 -10.21 10.47 -5.98
N ARG A 197 -10.93 11.33 -5.24
CA ARG A 197 -12.02 12.20 -5.74
C ARG A 197 -13.21 11.45 -6.37
N ARG A 198 -13.41 10.18 -5.99
CA ARG A 198 -14.52 9.31 -6.43
C ARG A 198 -15.57 9.04 -5.35
N GLY A 199 -15.41 9.64 -4.17
CA GLY A 199 -16.26 9.38 -2.99
C GLY A 199 -15.89 8.13 -2.20
N LEU A 200 -14.76 7.47 -2.51
CA LEU A 200 -14.33 6.22 -1.86
C LEU A 200 -14.10 6.40 -0.36
N ALA A 201 -13.34 7.40 0.06
CA ALA A 201 -13.07 7.64 1.49
C ALA A 201 -14.30 8.03 2.31
N SER A 202 -15.35 8.56 1.66
CA SER A 202 -16.57 9.00 2.34
C SER A 202 -17.56 7.86 2.60
N ARG A 203 -17.38 6.72 1.94
CA ARG A 203 -18.27 5.55 1.99
C ARG A 203 -17.82 4.55 3.04
#